data_AF-X0TZW9-F1
#
_entry.id   AF-X0TZW9-F1
#
_cell.length_a   1.000
_cell.length_b   1.000
_cell.length_c   1.000
_cell.angle_alpha   90.00
_cell.angle_beta   90.00
_cell.angle_gamma   90.00
#
_symmetry.space_group_name_H-M   'P 1'
#
loop_
_entity.id
_entity.type
_entity.pdbx_description
1 polymer ?
#
loop_
_entity_poly.entity_id
_entity_poly.type
_entity_poly.pdbx_seq_one_letter_code
_entity_poly.pdbx_strand_id
1 'polypeptide(L)'
;MIMADVLLFNKWNLSEVTVEDAGLRGQINLKPIIVPRTHGRYATTVFHKNKMCIVERFINRLRVPGHRGKKHQITSGGCPKNT
;
A
#
# COMPACT_ATOMS: atom_id res chain seq x y z
N MET A 1 1.39 9.04 29.47
CA MET A 1 1.18 7.92 28.53
C MET A 1 1.88 8.31 27.24
N ILE A 2 3.06 7.75 26.96
CA ILE A 2 3.84 8.11 25.76
C ILE A 2 3.10 7.54 24.56
N MET A 3 2.39 8.38 23.81
CA MET A 3 1.89 8.01 22.49
C MET A 3 3.11 7.88 21.59
N ALA A 4 3.65 6.67 21.47
CA ALA A 4 4.67 6.40 20.49
C ALA A 4 4.02 6.61 19.11
N ASP A 5 4.34 7.72 18.46
CA ASP A 5 3.92 7.98 17.09
C ASP A 5 4.30 6.78 16.23
N VAL A 6 3.30 6.22 15.55
CA VAL A 6 3.50 5.02 14.73
C VAL A 6 4.26 5.44 13.48
N LEU A 7 5.57 5.30 13.53
CA LEU A 7 6.48 5.59 12.42
C LEU A 7 6.42 4.47 11.39
N LEU A 8 6.31 4.86 10.13
CA LEU A 8 6.43 3.94 9.00
C LEU A 8 7.88 3.41 8.95
N PHE A 9 8.03 2.09 8.91
CA PHE A 9 9.32 1.38 8.98
C PHE A 9 10.18 1.79 10.19
N ASN A 10 9.56 2.30 11.25
CA ASN A 10 10.25 2.85 12.43
C ASN A 10 11.24 3.99 12.10
N LYS A 11 11.03 4.68 10.97
CA LYS A 11 11.94 5.71 10.44
C LYS A 11 11.23 6.97 9.95
N TRP A 12 10.05 6.83 9.36
CA TRP A 12 9.37 7.93 8.67
C TRP A 12 8.08 8.33 9.36
N ASN A 13 7.91 9.63 9.62
CA ASN A 13 6.66 10.17 10.16
C ASN A 13 5.70 10.52 9.00
N LEU A 14 4.48 9.97 9.02
CA LEU A 14 3.46 10.26 8.00
C LEU A 14 2.63 11.50 8.33
N SER A 15 2.67 12.00 9.56
CA SER A 15 1.92 13.18 10.01
C SER A 15 2.43 14.48 9.36
N GLU A 16 3.67 14.49 8.86
CA GLU A 16 4.27 15.61 8.14
C GLU A 16 3.76 15.72 6.69
N VAL A 17 3.18 14.64 6.15
CA VAL A 17 2.74 14.58 4.76
C VAL A 17 1.29 15.03 4.66
N THR A 18 1.05 16.13 3.95
CA THR A 18 -0.30 16.65 3.68
C THR A 18 -0.63 16.53 2.20
N VAL A 19 -1.91 16.28 1.89
CA VAL A 19 -2.42 16.23 0.51
C VAL A 19 -3.26 17.49 0.29
N GLU A 20 -2.72 18.40 -0.51
CA GLU A 20 -3.34 19.69 -0.84
C GLU A 20 -4.54 19.53 -1.78
N ASP A 21 -4.41 18.66 -2.79
CA ASP A 21 -5.45 18.41 -3.77
C ASP A 21 -6.68 17.68 -3.18
N ALA A 22 -7.86 18.22 -3.46
CA ALA A 22 -9.12 17.69 -2.94
C ALA A 22 -9.52 16.35 -3.58
N GLY A 23 -9.19 16.11 -4.84
CA GLY A 23 -9.51 14.86 -5.54
C GLY A 23 -8.68 13.68 -5.06
N LEU A 24 -7.42 13.92 -4.71
CA LEU A 24 -6.49 12.92 -4.23
C LEU A 24 -6.70 12.57 -2.75
N ARG A 25 -7.27 13.47 -1.95
CA ARG A 25 -7.50 13.25 -0.51
C ARG A 25 -8.30 11.98 -0.20
N GLY A 26 -9.28 11.64 -1.04
CA GLY A 26 -10.08 10.41 -0.89
C GLY A 26 -9.42 9.13 -1.41
N GLN A 27 -8.31 9.26 -2.16
CA GLN A 27 -7.60 8.15 -2.81
C GLN A 27 -6.28 7.80 -2.14
N ILE A 28 -5.68 8.73 -1.39
CA ILE A 28 -4.40 8.54 -0.70
C ILE A 28 -4.67 8.32 0.79
N ASN A 29 -4.36 7.13 1.29
CA ASN A 29 -4.41 6.84 2.72
C ASN A 29 -3.02 6.97 3.35
N LEU A 30 -2.90 7.92 4.27
CA LEU A 30 -1.70 8.23 5.06
C LEU A 30 -1.77 7.72 6.50
N LYS A 31 -2.71 6.81 6.81
CA LYS A 31 -2.82 6.23 8.15
C LYS A 31 -1.49 5.58 8.57
N PRO A 32 -0.93 5.96 9.73
CA PRO A 32 0.35 5.44 10.20
C PRO A 32 0.25 3.95 10.55
N ILE A 33 1.15 3.16 9.94
CA ILE A 33 1.28 1.71 10.14
C ILE A 33 2.77 1.39 10.12
N ILE A 34 3.25 0.57 11.06
CA ILE A 34 4.67 0.22 11.19
C ILE A 34 5.17 -0.51 9.93
N VAL A 35 4.44 -1.55 9.48
CA VAL A 35 4.75 -2.32 8.27
C VAL A 35 3.53 -2.32 7.34
N PRO A 36 3.63 -1.75 6.13
CA PRO A 36 2.52 -1.65 5.19
C PRO A 36 2.29 -3.00 4.48
N ARG A 37 1.66 -3.96 5.18
CA ARG A 37 1.35 -5.30 4.66
C ARG A 37 -0.07 -5.73 5.07
N THR A 38 -1.07 -5.40 4.25
CA THR A 38 -2.48 -5.77 4.46
C THR A 38 -2.89 -7.08 3.76
N HIS A 39 -1.93 -7.78 3.15
CA HIS A 39 -2.11 -9.12 2.56
C HIS A 39 -3.26 -9.21 1.55
N GLY A 40 -3.57 -8.12 0.85
CA GLY A 40 -4.62 -8.11 -0.16
C GLY A 40 -6.05 -8.11 0.38
N ARG A 41 -6.27 -7.82 1.68
CA ARG A 41 -7.62 -7.73 2.28
C ARG A 41 -8.56 -6.78 1.52
N TYR A 42 -7.99 -5.75 0.91
CA TYR A 42 -8.72 -4.72 0.18
C TYR A 42 -8.74 -4.95 -1.34
N ALA A 43 -8.22 -6.08 -1.82
CA ALA A 43 -8.15 -6.36 -3.26
C ALA A 43 -9.52 -6.75 -3.84
N THR A 44 -10.41 -7.39 -3.10
CA THR A 44 -11.66 -7.97 -3.65
C THR A 44 -12.59 -6.96 -4.33
N THR A 45 -12.70 -5.76 -3.77
CA THR A 45 -13.63 -4.71 -4.24
C THR A 45 -12.87 -3.54 -4.86
N VAL A 46 -13.32 -3.07 -6.02
CA VAL A 46 -12.63 -2.05 -6.84
C VAL A 46 -12.27 -0.78 -6.06
N PHE A 47 -13.22 -0.25 -5.28
CA PHE A 47 -13.03 1.00 -4.54
C PHE A 47 -12.30 0.89 -3.21
N HIS A 48 -12.10 -0.32 -2.64
CA HIS A 48 -11.44 -0.44 -1.33
C HIS A 48 -9.92 -0.23 -1.39
N LYS A 49 -9.36 -0.06 -2.59
CA LYS A 49 -7.94 0.23 -2.78
C LYS A 49 -7.53 1.57 -2.15
N ASN A 50 -8.47 2.50 -2.00
CA ASN A 50 -8.22 3.75 -1.29
C ASN A 50 -7.98 3.56 0.22
N LYS A 51 -8.49 2.48 0.83
CA LYS A 51 -8.27 2.15 2.25
C LYS A 51 -6.89 1.56 2.49
N MET A 52 -6.17 1.14 1.44
CA MET A 52 -4.79 0.65 1.55
C MET A 52 -3.81 1.80 1.73
N CYS A 53 -2.78 1.62 2.55
CA CYS A 53 -1.69 2.58 2.64
C CYS A 53 -1.07 2.81 1.26
N ILE A 54 -0.76 4.07 0.92
CA ILE A 54 -0.18 4.42 -0.39
C ILE A 54 1.14 3.69 -0.66
N VAL A 55 1.94 3.48 0.38
CA VAL A 55 3.23 2.78 0.32
C VAL A 55 3.04 1.30 -0.04
N GLU A 56 2.02 0.64 0.51
CA GLU A 56 1.69 -0.74 0.15
C GLU A 56 1.28 -0.85 -1.33
N ARG A 57 0.43 0.08 -1.80
CA ARG A 57 0.02 0.12 -3.21
C ARG A 57 1.19 0.34 -4.15
N PHE A 58 2.12 1.21 -3.76
CA PHE A 58 3.34 1.45 -4.52
C PHE A 58 4.20 0.19 -4.62
N ILE A 59 4.47 -0.46 -3.48
CA ILE A 59 5.21 -1.74 -3.43
C ILE A 59 4.52 -2.81 -4.28
N ASN A 60 3.19 -2.90 -4.22
CA ASN A 60 2.42 -3.86 -5.00
C ASN A 60 2.52 -3.61 -6.51
N ARG A 61 2.58 -2.35 -6.95
CA ARG A 61 2.83 -2.01 -8.36
C ARG A 61 4.28 -2.25 -8.80
N LEU A 62 5.25 -2.01 -7.91
CA LEU A 62 6.65 -2.35 -8.17
C LEU A 62 6.85 -3.87 -8.29
N ARG A 63 6.07 -4.65 -7.54
CA ARG A 63 6.15 -6.10 -7.55
C ARG A 63 5.48 -6.68 -8.79
N VAL A 64 6.26 -7.37 -9.61
CA VAL A 64 5.73 -8.25 -10.68
C VAL A 64 5.68 -9.69 -10.16
N PRO A 65 4.50 -10.23 -9.76
CA PRO A 65 4.36 -11.61 -9.29
C PRO A 65 4.37 -12.61 -10.46
N GLY A 66 5.37 -12.59 -11.33
CA GLY A 66 5.52 -13.58 -12.40
C GLY A 66 6.27 -14.83 -11.93
N HIS A 67 7.35 -14.62 -11.18
CA HIS A 67 8.26 -15.68 -10.75
C HIS A 67 8.14 -15.96 -9.26
N ARG A 68 8.11 -17.25 -8.91
CA ARG A 68 8.31 -17.73 -7.55
C ARG A 68 9.54 -18.63 -7.56
N GLY A 69 10.67 -18.12 -7.08
CA GLY A 69 11.97 -18.78 -7.22
C GLY A 69 12.39 -18.86 -8.70
N LYS A 70 12.84 -20.03 -9.15
CA LYS A 70 13.24 -20.27 -10.56
C LYS A 70 12.08 -20.65 -11.50
N LYS A 71 10.84 -20.68 -11.00
CA LYS A 71 9.66 -21.10 -11.79
C LYS A 71 8.74 -19.91 -12.08
N HIS A 72 8.31 -19.77 -13.32
CA HIS A 72 7.29 -18.81 -13.75
C HIS A 72 5.91 -19.41 -13.50
N GLN A 73 5.21 -18.92 -12.49
CA GLN A 73 3.95 -19.51 -12.04
C GLN A 73 2.73 -18.75 -12.55
N ILE A 74 2.90 -17.48 -12.89
CA ILE A 74 1.83 -16.59 -13.31
C ILE A 74 2.39 -15.78 -14.48
N THR A 75 1.65 -15.66 -15.58
CA THR A 75 1.97 -14.68 -16.62
C THR A 75 2.17 -13.32 -15.96
N SER A 76 3.27 -12.64 -16.30
CA SER A 76 3.73 -11.37 -15.74
C SER A 76 2.66 -10.28 -15.77
N GLY A 77 1.75 -10.33 -14.81
CA GLY A 77 0.69 -9.36 -14.56
C GLY A 77 0.89 -8.66 -13.23
N GLY A 78 0.23 -7.52 -13.04
CA GLY A 78 0.34 -6.71 -11.82
C GLY A 78 -0.23 -7.40 -10.58
N CYS A 79 0.30 -7.02 -9.41
CA CYS A 79 -0.29 -7.35 -8.11
C CYS A 79 -1.03 -6.11 -7.59
N PRO A 80 -2.36 -6.13 -7.34
CA PRO A 80 -3.36 -7.16 -7.66
C PRO A 80 -3.83 -7.09 -9.12
N LYS A 81 -4.32 -8.23 -9.64
CA LYS A 81 -4.69 -8.39 -11.07
C LYS A 81 -5.92 -7.61 -11.52
N ASN A 82 -6.67 -7.03 -10.60
CA ASN A 82 -7.95 -6.39 -10.86
C ASN A 82 -7.84 -4.85 -10.87
N THR A 83 -6.72 -4.32 -11.38
CA THR A 83 -6.56 -2.88 -11.54
C THR A 83 -7.57 -2.34 -12.53
#